data_AF-A0A7T0PDP9-F1
#
_entry.id   AF-A0A7T0PDP9-F1
#
_cell.length_a   1.000
_cell.length_b   1.000
_cell.length_c   1.000
_cell.angle_alpha   90.00
_cell.angle_beta   90.00
_cell.angle_gamma   90.00
#
_symmetry.space_group_name_H-M   'P 1'
#
loop_
_entity.id
_entity.type
_entity.pdbx_description
1 polymer ?
#
loop_
_entity_poly.entity_id
_entity_poly.type
_entity_poly.pdbx_seq_one_letter_code
_entity_poly.pdbx_strand_id
1 'polypeptide(L)'
;MGAQAPQWLLDSFVESLQQIGATAPTVELHQEARDLADHWCTPDRHLHTIRHLIDMLTRIDEIADTAHDPDILRISAWYHGAFLNKSLEVKFKNPSNWQSTRCIDHAHNRLTTLGVDSDIVARIDELIAFLTRHRAPRSDSDAQVVVDADLAVLASSPQDYKKFREKLRLELDDLDELTYLTGRRALVKTLLSYDPLYQSPLGDTWEAPARANLEVELTKIDEKLCDLDPACLATDEGDGVNEADTSAESGDEMTTTGTLIIKKRSLKKASSAPVDDAPVTCSIPVLQPVEDQNSGDEDEAENTSSLESAIESIDLPSTRE
;
A
#
# COMPACT_ATOMS: atom_id res chain seq x y z
N MET A 1 0.20 15.77 26.81
CA MET A 1 0.45 14.37 27.21
C MET A 1 0.03 13.55 26.02
N GLY A 2 0.98 13.02 25.24
CA GLY A 2 0.65 12.19 24.07
C GLY A 2 -0.18 10.99 24.54
N ALA A 3 -1.23 10.65 23.79
CA ALA A 3 -2.02 9.48 24.10
C ALA A 3 -1.11 8.25 23.92
N GLN A 4 -0.86 7.51 25.01
CA GLN A 4 -0.15 6.25 24.93
C GLN A 4 -0.97 5.25 24.12
N ALA A 5 -0.29 4.37 23.37
CA ALA A 5 -0.96 3.29 22.67
C ALA A 5 -1.69 2.39 23.67
N PRO A 6 -2.96 2.03 23.40
CA PRO A 6 -3.71 1.17 24.29
C PRO A 6 -3.13 -0.25 24.27
N GLN A 7 -3.18 -0.95 25.41
CA GLN A 7 -2.56 -2.28 25.54
C GLN A 7 -3.08 -3.30 24.53
N TRP A 8 -4.38 -3.30 24.24
CA TRP A 8 -5.00 -4.20 23.25
C TRP A 8 -4.40 -4.07 21.85
N LEU A 9 -3.92 -2.88 21.49
CA LEU A 9 -3.32 -2.61 20.18
C LEU A 9 -1.93 -3.24 20.10
N LEU A 10 -1.15 -3.16 21.19
CA LEU A 10 0.16 -3.82 21.30
C LEU A 10 0.01 -5.34 21.27
N ASP A 11 -0.99 -5.87 21.99
CA ASP A 11 -1.26 -7.31 22.05
C ASP A 11 -1.67 -7.83 20.67
N SER A 12 -2.52 -7.10 19.94
CA SER A 12 -2.93 -7.44 18.57
C SER A 12 -1.75 -7.47 17.58
N PHE A 13 -0.77 -6.57 17.74
CA PHE A 13 0.46 -6.62 16.93
C PHE A 13 1.29 -7.87 17.22
N VAL A 14 1.44 -8.23 18.50
CA VAL A 14 2.16 -9.45 18.91
C VAL A 14 1.46 -10.70 18.38
N GLU A 15 0.14 -10.77 18.45
CA GLU A 15 -0.64 -11.87 17.88
C GLU A 15 -0.41 -11.97 16.36
N SER A 16 -0.43 -10.84 15.64
CA SER A 16 -0.17 -10.80 14.20
C SER A 16 1.24 -11.30 13.86
N LEU A 17 2.26 -10.90 14.63
CA LEU A 17 3.64 -11.39 14.47
C LEU A 17 3.74 -12.91 14.68
N GLN A 18 3.03 -13.44 15.66
CA GLN A 18 2.98 -14.89 15.90
C GLN A 18 2.27 -15.64 14.77
N GLN A 19 1.18 -15.09 14.22
CA GLN A 19 0.48 -15.71 13.09
C GLN A 19 1.33 -15.78 11.82
N ILE A 20 2.17 -14.77 11.58
CA ILE A 20 3.12 -14.78 10.45
C ILE A 20 4.40 -15.58 10.75
N GLY A 21 4.47 -16.28 11.89
CA GLY A 21 5.53 -17.24 12.19
C GLY A 21 6.79 -16.65 12.83
N ALA A 22 6.71 -15.49 13.49
CA ALA A 22 7.83 -14.98 14.28
C ALA A 22 8.27 -16.00 15.34
N THR A 23 9.58 -16.27 15.41
CA THR A 23 10.15 -17.30 16.31
C THR A 23 10.78 -16.72 17.58
N ALA A 24 10.95 -15.40 17.65
CA ALA A 24 11.47 -14.72 18.84
C ALA A 24 10.54 -14.87 20.06
N PRO A 25 11.09 -14.80 21.29
CA PRO A 25 10.30 -14.86 22.51
C PRO A 25 9.23 -13.75 22.57
N THR A 26 8.05 -14.04 23.13
CA THR A 26 6.93 -13.08 23.25
C THR A 26 7.34 -11.76 23.92
N VAL A 27 8.30 -11.80 24.84
CA VAL A 27 8.84 -10.60 25.50
C VAL A 27 9.50 -9.63 24.49
N GLU A 28 10.21 -10.17 23.50
CA GLU A 28 10.83 -9.38 22.44
C GLU A 28 9.79 -8.83 21.46
N LEU A 29 8.75 -9.62 21.15
CA LEU A 29 7.63 -9.15 20.32
C LEU A 29 6.89 -7.96 20.97
N HIS A 30 6.63 -8.03 22.28
CA HIS A 30 6.05 -6.90 23.01
C HIS A 30 6.98 -5.70 23.09
N GLN A 31 8.30 -5.91 23.10
CA GLN A 31 9.24 -4.81 23.06
C GLN A 31 9.19 -4.10 21.71
N GLU A 32 9.16 -4.85 20.61
CA GLU A 32 8.98 -4.29 19.27
C GLU A 32 7.66 -3.49 19.16
N ALA A 33 6.55 -4.04 19.68
CA ALA A 33 5.26 -3.37 19.69
C ALA A 33 5.34 -2.00 20.40
N ARG A 34 6.01 -1.95 21.56
CA ARG A 34 6.21 -0.71 22.32
C ARG A 34 7.11 0.26 21.57
N ASP A 35 8.22 -0.22 21.01
CA ASP A 35 9.16 0.61 20.27
C ASP A 35 8.46 1.26 19.06
N LEU A 36 7.68 0.51 18.28
CA LEU A 36 6.87 1.07 17.19
C LEU A 36 5.82 2.04 17.70
N ALA A 37 5.09 1.70 18.77
CA ALA A 37 4.10 2.59 19.36
C ALA A 37 4.69 3.93 19.81
N ASP A 38 5.91 3.95 20.34
CA ASP A 38 6.62 5.19 20.70
C ASP A 38 6.87 6.08 19.47
N HIS A 39 7.19 5.49 18.32
CA HIS A 39 7.32 6.24 17.07
C HIS A 39 5.97 6.84 16.62
N TRP A 40 4.87 6.11 16.76
CA TRP A 40 3.51 6.60 16.50
C TRP A 40 3.02 7.65 17.51
N CYS A 41 3.63 7.71 18.69
CA CYS A 41 3.30 8.66 19.76
C CYS A 41 4.26 9.87 19.83
N THR A 42 5.16 10.02 18.85
CA THR A 42 6.12 11.14 18.82
C THR A 42 5.37 12.49 18.82
N PRO A 43 5.74 13.47 19.68
CA PRO A 43 4.96 14.69 19.90
C PRO A 43 4.72 15.56 18.65
N ASP A 44 5.63 15.52 17.69
CA ASP A 44 5.60 16.36 16.48
C ASP A 44 4.71 15.75 15.37
N ARG A 45 3.93 14.70 15.67
CA ARG A 45 3.02 14.06 14.72
C ARG A 45 1.58 14.52 14.98
N HIS A 46 0.93 15.05 13.95
CA HIS A 46 -0.43 15.58 14.02
C HIS A 46 -1.44 14.72 13.24
N LEU A 47 -1.00 14.10 12.15
CA LEU A 47 -1.76 13.20 11.29
C LEU A 47 -1.37 11.75 11.57
N HIS A 48 -0.10 11.39 11.40
CA HIS A 48 0.41 10.02 11.56
C HIS A 48 0.60 9.67 13.03
N THR A 49 -0.51 9.63 13.75
CA THR A 49 -0.59 9.31 15.18
C THR A 49 -1.08 7.89 15.39
N ILE A 50 -1.01 7.38 16.62
CA ILE A 50 -1.60 6.08 16.97
C ILE A 50 -3.09 5.97 16.56
N ARG A 51 -3.82 7.09 16.53
CA ARG A 51 -5.20 7.09 16.07
C ARG A 51 -5.32 6.78 14.58
N HIS A 52 -4.43 7.32 13.76
CA HIS A 52 -4.41 7.05 12.33
C HIS A 52 -4.08 5.58 12.04
N LEU A 53 -3.13 5.00 12.80
CA LEU A 53 -2.87 3.56 12.74
C LEU A 53 -4.12 2.73 13.09
N ILE A 54 -4.81 3.06 14.19
CA ILE A 54 -6.06 2.36 14.57
C ILE A 54 -7.11 2.49 13.46
N ASP A 55 -7.29 3.68 12.89
CA ASP A 55 -8.23 3.92 11.81
C ASP A 55 -7.86 3.06 10.57
N MET A 56 -6.58 3.01 10.19
CA MET A 56 -6.09 2.17 9.08
C MET A 56 -6.30 0.68 9.34
N LEU A 57 -5.96 0.17 10.54
CA LEU A 57 -6.17 -1.23 10.91
C LEU A 57 -7.66 -1.59 10.90
N THR A 58 -8.53 -0.69 11.36
CA THR A 58 -9.98 -0.87 11.30
C THR A 58 -10.46 -0.98 9.85
N ARG A 59 -9.92 -0.15 8.95
CA ARG A 59 -10.24 -0.25 7.52
C ARG A 59 -9.75 -1.55 6.92
N ILE A 60 -8.52 -1.98 7.23
CA ILE A 60 -8.03 -3.30 6.82
C ILE A 60 -9.03 -4.37 7.28
N ASP A 61 -9.47 -4.38 8.53
CA ASP A 61 -10.43 -5.35 9.05
C ASP A 61 -11.79 -5.31 8.33
N GLU A 62 -12.27 -4.11 7.94
CA GLU A 62 -13.52 -3.95 7.17
C GLU A 62 -13.43 -4.55 5.76
N ILE A 63 -12.24 -4.55 5.14
CA ILE A 63 -12.04 -5.00 3.75
C ILE A 63 -11.17 -6.26 3.59
N ALA A 64 -10.71 -6.83 4.71
CA ALA A 64 -9.85 -8.01 4.78
C ALA A 64 -10.57 -9.31 4.41
N ASP A 65 -11.90 -9.34 4.32
CA ASP A 65 -12.65 -10.50 3.79
C ASP A 65 -12.22 -10.88 2.37
N THR A 66 -11.57 -9.94 1.65
CA THR A 66 -11.01 -10.15 0.32
C THR A 66 -9.49 -10.41 0.32
N ALA A 67 -8.82 -10.27 1.47
CA ALA A 67 -7.39 -10.47 1.63
C ALA A 67 -7.05 -11.93 1.97
N HIS A 68 -5.89 -12.40 1.52
CA HIS A 68 -5.41 -13.76 1.83
C HIS A 68 -4.75 -13.79 3.20
N ASP A 69 -3.84 -12.83 3.48
CA ASP A 69 -3.02 -12.81 4.67
C ASP A 69 -3.20 -11.49 5.47
N PRO A 70 -4.31 -11.33 6.22
CA PRO A 70 -4.62 -10.07 6.91
C PRO A 70 -3.58 -9.68 7.97
N ASP A 71 -2.90 -10.64 8.59
CA ASP A 71 -1.85 -10.36 9.56
C ASP A 71 -0.62 -9.70 8.92
N ILE A 72 -0.26 -10.11 7.69
CA ILE A 72 0.81 -9.44 6.92
C ILE A 72 0.41 -7.99 6.61
N LEU A 73 -0.86 -7.74 6.29
CA LEU A 73 -1.35 -6.38 6.04
C LEU A 73 -1.28 -5.51 7.29
N ARG A 74 -1.68 -6.04 8.45
CA ARG A 74 -1.58 -5.35 9.75
C ARG A 74 -0.12 -5.01 10.07
N ILE A 75 0.80 -5.96 9.95
CA ILE A 75 2.23 -5.70 10.18
C ILE A 75 2.77 -4.63 9.22
N SER A 76 2.39 -4.71 7.94
CA SER A 76 2.78 -3.70 6.94
C SER A 76 2.28 -2.30 7.31
N ALA A 77 1.04 -2.17 7.80
CA ALA A 77 0.48 -0.90 8.26
C ALA A 77 1.25 -0.30 9.46
N TRP A 78 1.62 -1.14 10.42
CA TRP A 78 2.42 -0.72 11.59
C TRP A 78 3.78 -0.15 11.21
N TYR A 79 4.50 -0.82 10.30
CA TYR A 79 5.84 -0.41 9.88
C TYR A 79 5.81 0.76 8.88
N HIS A 80 4.84 0.80 7.96
CA HIS A 80 4.74 1.86 6.94
C HIS A 80 4.73 3.26 7.56
N GLY A 81 3.92 3.47 8.59
CA GLY A 81 3.80 4.76 9.26
C GLY A 81 4.69 4.95 10.49
N ALA A 82 5.62 4.02 10.77
CA ALA A 82 6.52 4.14 11.92
C ALA A 82 7.39 5.41 11.83
N PHE A 83 7.87 5.78 10.65
CA PHE A 83 8.63 7.02 10.47
C PHE A 83 7.80 8.08 9.74
N LEU A 84 7.88 9.33 10.22
CA LEU A 84 7.12 10.43 9.64
C LEU A 84 7.54 10.67 8.18
N ASN A 85 6.55 10.61 7.30
CA ASN A 85 6.67 10.98 5.92
C ASN A 85 6.68 12.53 5.79
N LYS A 86 7.88 13.13 5.80
CA LYS A 86 8.08 14.53 5.40
C LYS A 86 8.25 14.71 3.88
N SER A 87 7.74 13.78 3.05
CA SER A 87 8.11 13.66 1.63
C SER A 87 7.72 14.85 0.75
N LEU A 88 6.86 15.76 1.21
CA LEU A 88 6.66 17.01 0.47
C LEU A 88 7.94 17.86 0.43
N GLU A 89 8.84 17.75 1.42
CA GLU A 89 10.16 18.42 1.41
C GLU A 89 11.15 17.79 0.44
N VAL A 90 11.03 16.47 0.21
CA VAL A 90 11.97 15.66 -0.58
C VAL A 90 11.61 15.67 -2.07
N LYS A 91 10.32 15.68 -2.43
CA LYS A 91 9.88 15.71 -3.84
C LYS A 91 10.40 16.91 -4.65
N PHE A 92 10.75 18.03 -4.01
CA PHE A 92 11.31 19.21 -4.68
C PHE A 92 12.86 19.28 -4.70
N LYS A 93 13.55 18.50 -3.86
CA LYS A 93 15.01 18.54 -3.73
C LYS A 93 15.72 17.29 -4.23
N ASN A 94 15.09 16.11 -4.15
CA ASN A 94 15.65 14.85 -4.61
C ASN A 94 14.54 13.80 -4.77
N PRO A 95 14.19 13.34 -5.99
CA PRO A 95 13.12 12.37 -6.22
C PRO A 95 13.46 10.92 -5.78
N SER A 96 14.57 10.71 -5.06
CA SER A 96 15.02 9.37 -4.66
C SER A 96 14.12 8.79 -3.55
N ASN A 97 13.69 7.54 -3.75
CA ASN A 97 12.76 6.74 -2.93
C ASN A 97 13.22 6.43 -1.48
N TRP A 98 14.09 7.25 -0.89
CA TRP A 98 14.75 7.06 0.40
C TRP A 98 13.80 6.76 1.58
N GLN A 99 12.56 7.28 1.57
CA GLN A 99 11.63 7.08 2.68
C GLN A 99 10.94 5.72 2.68
N SER A 100 10.55 5.24 1.49
CA SER A 100 10.14 3.85 1.31
C SER A 100 11.27 2.95 1.81
N THR A 101 12.51 3.27 1.43
CA THR A 101 13.71 2.56 1.88
C THR A 101 13.87 2.58 3.41
N ARG A 102 13.65 3.70 4.12
CA ARG A 102 13.82 3.69 5.59
C ARG A 102 12.80 2.82 6.32
N CYS A 103 11.51 2.90 5.98
CA CYS A 103 10.49 2.06 6.61
C CYS A 103 10.68 0.59 6.23
N ILE A 104 11.03 0.31 4.97
CA ILE A 104 11.35 -1.03 4.47
C ILE A 104 12.58 -1.59 5.17
N ASP A 105 13.71 -0.88 5.16
CA ASP A 105 14.95 -1.31 5.82
C ASP A 105 14.72 -1.57 7.31
N HIS A 106 13.93 -0.73 7.98
CA HIS A 106 13.59 -0.95 9.37
C HIS A 106 12.74 -2.20 9.56
N ALA A 107 11.65 -2.36 8.80
CA ALA A 107 10.80 -3.54 8.84
C ALA A 107 11.62 -4.82 8.56
N HIS A 108 12.38 -4.82 7.47
CA HIS A 108 13.25 -5.91 7.05
C HIS A 108 14.20 -6.36 8.16
N ASN A 109 14.96 -5.41 8.72
CA ASN A 109 15.93 -5.72 9.78
C ASN A 109 15.26 -6.24 11.05
N ARG A 110 14.15 -5.61 11.48
CA ARG A 110 13.46 -6.00 12.72
C ARG A 110 12.78 -7.35 12.57
N LEU A 111 12.01 -7.57 11.50
CA LEU A 111 11.30 -8.83 11.26
C LEU A 111 12.28 -10.00 11.09
N THR A 112 13.40 -9.80 10.39
CA THR A 112 14.47 -10.81 10.29
C THR A 112 15.06 -11.14 11.66
N THR A 113 15.29 -10.12 12.49
CA THR A 113 15.80 -10.32 13.87
C THR A 113 14.79 -11.07 14.74
N LEU A 114 13.49 -10.81 14.55
CA LEU A 114 12.40 -11.51 15.24
C LEU A 114 12.16 -12.94 14.70
N GLY A 115 12.94 -13.35 13.70
CA GLY A 115 12.92 -14.70 13.14
C GLY A 115 11.67 -15.00 12.33
N VAL A 116 11.12 -14.00 11.65
CA VAL A 116 10.10 -14.17 10.60
C VAL A 116 10.76 -14.72 9.34
N ASP A 117 10.04 -15.58 8.61
CA ASP A 117 10.53 -16.19 7.37
C ASP A 117 10.86 -15.14 6.30
N SER A 118 11.94 -15.34 5.55
CA SER A 118 12.44 -14.35 4.59
C SER A 118 11.44 -14.03 3.48
N ASP A 119 10.59 -14.98 3.07
CA ASP A 119 9.58 -14.75 2.04
C ASP A 119 8.49 -13.81 2.56
N ILE A 120 8.13 -13.92 3.84
CA ILE A 120 7.17 -13.04 4.50
C ILE A 120 7.76 -11.64 4.70
N VAL A 121 9.04 -11.55 5.09
CA VAL A 121 9.74 -10.26 5.21
C VAL A 121 9.75 -9.53 3.86
N ALA A 122 10.16 -10.21 2.79
CA ALA A 122 10.15 -9.64 1.44
C ALA A 122 8.74 -9.20 1.02
N ARG A 123 7.72 -9.96 1.40
CA ARG A 123 6.32 -9.58 1.12
C ARG A 123 5.91 -8.30 1.84
N ILE A 124 6.30 -8.13 3.10
CA ILE A 124 6.01 -6.90 3.87
C ILE A 124 6.75 -5.70 3.24
N ASP A 125 7.99 -5.89 2.79
CA ASP A 125 8.76 -4.85 2.11
C ASP A 125 8.04 -4.36 0.84
N GLU A 126 7.50 -5.28 0.03
CA GLU A 126 6.70 -4.96 -1.16
C GLU A 126 5.44 -4.15 -0.80
N LEU A 127 4.69 -4.58 0.22
CA LEU A 127 3.46 -3.92 0.65
C LEU A 127 3.72 -2.50 1.15
N ILE A 128 4.78 -2.29 1.94
CA ILE A 128 5.20 -0.95 2.38
C ILE A 128 5.59 -0.07 1.18
N ALA A 129 6.21 -0.66 0.14
CA ALA A 129 6.53 0.06 -1.09
C ALA A 129 5.27 0.49 -1.88
N PHE A 130 4.23 -0.36 -1.93
CA PHE A 130 2.97 -0.02 -2.59
C PHE A 130 2.20 1.07 -1.83
N LEU A 131 2.18 1.00 -0.50
CA LEU A 131 1.59 2.04 0.35
C LEU A 131 2.22 3.41 0.08
N THR A 132 3.55 3.47 -0.02
CA THR A 132 4.27 4.73 -0.29
C THR A 132 3.92 5.34 -1.67
N ARG A 133 3.57 4.49 -2.65
CA ARG A 133 3.18 4.92 -4.00
C ARG A 133 1.67 5.15 -4.16
N HIS A 134 0.88 4.79 -3.13
CA HIS A 134 -0.59 4.79 -3.17
C HIS A 134 -1.15 4.05 -4.39
N ARG A 135 -0.50 2.96 -4.79
CA ARG A 135 -0.94 2.15 -5.94
C ARG A 135 -0.47 0.72 -5.83
N ALA A 136 -1.37 -0.22 -6.10
CA ALA A 136 -1.11 -1.64 -6.09
C ALA A 136 -1.18 -2.27 -7.49
N PRO A 137 -0.46 -3.38 -7.74
CA PRO A 137 -0.65 -4.21 -8.93
C PRO A 137 -2.09 -4.76 -9.00
N ARG A 138 -2.68 -4.78 -10.20
CA ARG A 138 -4.06 -5.31 -10.41
C ARG A 138 -4.20 -6.80 -10.11
N SER A 139 -3.10 -7.55 -10.14
CA SER A 139 -3.07 -8.99 -9.84
C SER A 139 -2.95 -9.30 -8.34
N ASP A 140 -2.77 -8.29 -7.49
CA ASP A 140 -2.44 -8.44 -6.08
C ASP A 140 -3.56 -7.86 -5.19
N SER A 141 -4.46 -8.74 -4.72
CA SER A 141 -5.60 -8.34 -3.87
C SER A 141 -5.17 -7.77 -2.53
N ASP A 142 -4.12 -8.34 -1.93
CA ASP A 142 -3.66 -7.98 -0.59
C ASP A 142 -3.03 -6.58 -0.62
N ALA A 143 -2.26 -6.28 -1.66
CA ALA A 143 -1.76 -4.93 -1.90
C ALA A 143 -2.88 -3.92 -2.17
N GLN A 144 -3.93 -4.31 -2.92
CA GLN A 144 -5.09 -3.44 -3.15
C GLN A 144 -5.81 -3.11 -1.85
N VAL A 145 -6.03 -4.11 -0.99
CA VAL A 145 -6.67 -3.93 0.32
C VAL A 145 -5.89 -2.95 1.18
N VAL A 146 -4.58 -3.14 1.35
CA VAL A 146 -3.79 -2.28 2.25
C VAL A 146 -3.68 -0.84 1.71
N VAL A 147 -3.53 -0.67 0.39
CA VAL A 147 -3.48 0.66 -0.26
C VAL A 147 -4.82 1.37 -0.14
N ASP A 148 -5.94 0.69 -0.40
CA ASP A 148 -7.26 1.28 -0.27
C ASP A 148 -7.59 1.64 1.18
N ALA A 149 -7.16 0.82 2.15
CA ALA A 149 -7.31 1.11 3.56
C ALA A 149 -6.55 2.38 3.99
N ASP A 150 -5.33 2.60 3.48
CA ASP A 150 -4.55 3.84 3.69
C ASP A 150 -5.25 5.06 3.07
N LEU A 151 -5.81 4.89 1.87
CA LEU A 151 -6.53 5.95 1.14
C LEU A 151 -7.97 6.16 1.62
N ALA A 152 -8.51 5.33 2.51
CA ALA A 152 -9.90 5.40 2.96
C ALA A 152 -10.26 6.75 3.61
N VAL A 153 -9.27 7.46 4.18
CA VAL A 153 -9.46 8.80 4.75
C VAL A 153 -9.96 9.83 3.72
N LEU A 154 -9.67 9.63 2.43
CA LEU A 154 -10.13 10.51 1.36
C LEU A 154 -11.66 10.47 1.22
N ALA A 155 -12.27 9.31 1.49
CA ALA A 155 -13.73 9.11 1.46
C ALA A 155 -14.45 9.54 2.75
N SER A 156 -13.75 10.15 3.70
CA SER A 156 -14.35 10.65 4.94
C SER A 156 -15.36 11.78 4.71
N SER A 157 -16.15 12.11 5.73
CA SER A 157 -17.07 13.25 5.66
C SER A 157 -16.31 14.54 5.31
N PRO A 158 -16.90 15.52 4.61
CA PRO A 158 -16.20 16.76 4.26
C PRO A 158 -15.61 17.51 5.46
N GLN A 159 -16.23 17.35 6.65
CA GLN A 159 -15.74 17.93 7.90
C GLN A 159 -14.48 17.22 8.41
N ASP A 160 -14.45 15.88 8.34
CA ASP A 160 -13.29 15.10 8.75
C ASP A 160 -12.15 15.19 7.75
N TYR A 161 -12.47 15.25 6.45
CA TYR A 161 -11.50 15.52 5.40
C TYR A 161 -10.83 16.89 5.57
N LYS A 162 -11.59 17.90 5.99
CA LYS A 162 -11.02 19.21 6.36
C LYS A 162 -10.02 19.09 7.52
N LYS A 163 -10.37 18.37 8.60
CA LYS A 163 -9.48 18.14 9.75
C LYS A 163 -8.23 17.35 9.33
N PHE A 164 -8.38 16.36 8.45
CA PHE A 164 -7.27 15.61 7.87
C PHE A 164 -6.29 16.56 7.18
N ARG A 165 -6.76 17.45 6.30
CA ARG A 165 -5.92 18.44 5.61
C ARG A 165 -5.25 19.44 6.57
N GLU A 166 -5.96 19.86 7.61
CA GLU A 166 -5.38 20.74 8.66
C GLU A 166 -4.25 20.04 9.41
N LYS A 167 -4.43 18.78 9.81
CA LYS A 167 -3.39 17.97 10.43
C LYS A 167 -2.20 17.73 9.50
N LEU A 168 -2.47 17.41 8.23
CA LEU A 168 -1.44 17.25 7.20
C LEU A 168 -0.60 18.52 7.05
N ARG A 169 -1.25 19.70 7.04
CA ARG A 169 -0.54 20.99 6.97
C ARG A 169 0.35 21.24 8.19
N LEU A 170 -0.06 20.81 9.38
CA LEU A 170 0.71 20.94 10.62
C LEU A 170 1.94 20.03 10.66
N GLU A 171 1.89 18.83 10.06
CA GLU A 171 3.07 17.94 10.00
C GLU A 171 4.15 18.40 9.01
N LEU A 172 3.78 19.32 8.13
CA LEU A 172 4.63 19.87 7.07
C LEU A 172 4.78 21.38 7.26
N ASP A 173 4.79 21.83 8.51
CA ASP A 173 4.90 23.23 8.93
C ASP A 173 6.24 23.87 8.51
N ASP A 174 7.26 23.06 8.30
CA ASP A 174 8.57 23.41 7.75
C ASP A 174 8.53 23.88 6.30
N LEU A 175 7.51 23.48 5.53
CA LEU A 175 7.32 23.93 4.16
C LEU A 175 6.64 25.29 4.11
N ASP A 176 7.18 26.18 3.27
CA ASP A 176 6.50 27.40 2.88
C ASP A 176 5.20 27.08 2.11
N GLU A 177 4.29 28.04 2.09
CA GLU A 177 2.94 27.83 1.56
C GLU A 177 2.94 27.46 0.07
N LEU A 178 3.82 28.07 -0.74
CA LEU A 178 3.89 27.81 -2.17
C LEU A 178 4.39 26.39 -2.46
N THR A 179 5.47 25.96 -1.80
CA THR A 179 6.01 24.60 -1.93
C THR A 179 5.00 23.54 -1.48
N TYR A 180 4.34 23.77 -0.34
CA TYR A 180 3.30 22.86 0.17
C TYR A 180 2.13 22.73 -0.82
N LEU A 181 1.58 23.84 -1.30
CA LEU A 181 0.43 23.85 -2.20
C LEU A 181 0.77 23.20 -3.55
N THR A 182 1.95 23.49 -4.11
CA THR A 182 2.40 22.91 -5.39
C THR A 182 2.55 21.39 -5.27
N GLY A 183 3.20 20.91 -4.20
CA GLY A 183 3.37 19.47 -3.96
C GLY A 183 2.03 18.76 -3.69
N ARG A 184 1.14 19.39 -2.93
CA ARG A 184 -0.20 18.85 -2.65
C ARG A 184 -1.06 18.82 -3.91
N ARG A 185 -1.03 19.86 -4.75
CA ARG A 185 -1.70 19.91 -6.06
C ARG A 185 -1.28 18.73 -6.93
N ALA A 186 0.03 18.49 -7.06
CA ALA A 186 0.56 17.40 -7.86
C ALA A 186 0.04 16.04 -7.37
N LEU A 187 0.09 15.78 -6.06
CA LEU A 187 -0.44 14.54 -5.47
C LEU A 187 -1.94 14.38 -5.72
N VAL A 188 -2.74 15.43 -5.49
CA VAL A 188 -4.20 15.40 -5.71
C VAL A 188 -4.51 15.14 -7.18
N LYS A 189 -3.82 15.78 -8.13
CA LYS A 189 -3.95 15.49 -9.56
C LYS A 189 -3.60 14.05 -9.91
N THR A 190 -2.53 13.49 -9.34
CA THR A 190 -2.17 12.07 -9.53
C THR A 190 -3.24 11.14 -8.99
N LEU A 191 -3.79 11.38 -7.80
CA LEU A 191 -4.88 10.57 -7.25
C LEU A 191 -6.14 10.66 -8.14
N LEU A 192 -6.47 11.85 -8.63
CA LEU A 192 -7.59 12.06 -9.54
C LEU A 192 -7.34 11.47 -10.95
N SER A 193 -6.10 11.20 -11.38
CA SER A 193 -5.88 10.52 -12.66
C SER A 193 -6.11 9.01 -12.59
N TYR A 194 -6.23 8.44 -11.39
CA TYR A 194 -6.53 7.03 -11.21
C TYR A 194 -8.01 6.73 -11.46
N ASP A 195 -8.24 5.75 -12.34
CA ASP A 195 -9.56 5.21 -12.69
C ASP A 195 -9.52 3.65 -12.69
N PRO A 196 -10.10 2.99 -11.67
CA PRO A 196 -10.64 3.58 -10.43
C PRO A 196 -9.52 4.07 -9.48
N LEU A 197 -9.86 4.98 -8.54
CA LEU A 197 -8.96 5.39 -7.44
C LEU A 197 -8.76 4.23 -6.46
N TYR A 198 -9.84 3.62 -6.00
CA TYR A 198 -9.81 2.42 -5.16
C TYR A 198 -9.82 1.16 -6.02
N GLN A 199 -8.95 0.20 -5.72
CA GLN A 199 -8.76 -0.99 -6.57
C GLN A 199 -9.45 -2.24 -6.00
N SER A 200 -9.68 -2.28 -4.69
CA SER A 200 -10.37 -3.37 -4.01
C SER A 200 -11.89 -3.29 -4.23
N PRO A 201 -12.59 -4.42 -4.35
CA PRO A 201 -14.04 -4.43 -4.59
C PRO A 201 -14.88 -3.69 -3.54
N LEU A 202 -14.41 -3.60 -2.29
CA LEU A 202 -15.12 -2.92 -1.21
C LEU A 202 -14.86 -1.40 -1.20
N GLY A 203 -13.81 -0.95 -1.92
CA GLY A 203 -13.48 0.46 -2.11
C GLY A 203 -14.42 1.21 -3.06
N ASP A 204 -15.25 0.52 -3.84
CA ASP A 204 -16.21 1.14 -4.78
C ASP A 204 -17.11 2.18 -4.09
N THR A 205 -17.52 1.90 -2.84
CA THR A 205 -18.37 2.82 -2.06
C THR A 205 -17.65 4.09 -1.62
N TRP A 206 -16.32 4.09 -1.62
CA TRP A 206 -15.45 5.19 -1.21
C TRP A 206 -15.09 6.10 -2.39
N GLU A 207 -15.19 5.62 -3.63
CA GLU A 207 -14.79 6.35 -4.84
C GLU A 207 -15.48 7.73 -4.93
N ALA A 208 -16.80 7.76 -5.01
CA ALA A 208 -17.56 9.00 -5.18
C ALA A 208 -17.28 10.05 -4.08
N PRO A 209 -17.35 9.73 -2.77
CA PRO A 209 -17.02 10.71 -1.73
C PRO A 209 -15.55 11.16 -1.76
N ALA A 210 -14.60 10.26 -2.07
CA ALA A 210 -13.19 10.63 -2.16
C ALA A 210 -12.91 11.59 -3.30
N ARG A 211 -13.46 11.33 -4.49
CA ARG A 211 -13.29 12.22 -5.65
C ARG A 211 -13.87 13.60 -5.39
N ALA A 212 -15.08 13.67 -4.81
CA ALA A 212 -15.68 14.95 -4.45
C ALA A 212 -14.82 15.76 -3.46
N ASN A 213 -14.22 15.09 -2.46
CA ASN A 213 -13.30 15.73 -1.52
C ASN A 213 -12.00 16.22 -2.20
N LEU A 214 -11.42 15.41 -3.08
CA LEU A 214 -10.20 15.73 -3.82
C LEU A 214 -10.41 16.88 -4.82
N GLU A 215 -11.52 16.88 -5.55
CA GLU A 215 -11.88 17.96 -6.50
C GLU A 215 -12.08 19.30 -5.77
N VAL A 216 -12.81 19.30 -4.65
CA VAL A 216 -13.00 20.49 -3.82
C VAL A 216 -11.67 20.98 -3.23
N GLU A 217 -10.77 20.07 -2.87
CA GLU A 217 -9.43 20.45 -2.45
C GLU A 217 -8.63 21.05 -3.61
N LEU A 218 -8.64 20.45 -4.79
CA LEU A 218 -7.90 20.91 -5.96
C LEU A 218 -8.30 22.34 -6.33
N THR A 219 -9.61 22.63 -6.43
CA THR A 219 -10.10 23.99 -6.71
C THR A 219 -9.57 25.01 -5.70
N LYS A 220 -9.60 24.67 -4.40
CA LYS A 220 -9.09 25.55 -3.33
C LYS A 220 -7.58 25.75 -3.39
N ILE A 221 -6.84 24.73 -3.82
CA ILE A 221 -5.39 24.84 -4.00
C ILE A 221 -5.09 25.74 -5.19
N ASP A 222 -5.79 25.55 -6.32
CA ASP A 222 -5.62 26.37 -7.51
C ASP A 222 -5.95 27.84 -7.23
N GLU A 223 -7.08 28.14 -6.57
CA GLU A 223 -7.44 29.51 -6.13
C GLU A 223 -6.32 30.16 -5.29
N LYS A 224 -5.78 29.44 -4.30
CA LYS A 224 -4.70 29.94 -3.45
C LYS A 224 -3.39 30.15 -4.20
N LEU A 225 -3.05 29.26 -5.13
CA LEU A 225 -1.86 29.40 -5.96
C LEU A 225 -1.96 30.63 -6.87
N CYS A 226 -3.14 30.90 -7.45
CA CYS A 226 -3.38 32.13 -8.21
C CYS A 226 -3.15 33.40 -7.40
N ASP A 227 -3.61 33.40 -6.14
CA ASP A 227 -3.46 34.54 -5.23
C ASP A 227 -2.00 34.78 -4.83
N LEU A 228 -1.21 33.70 -4.72
CA LEU A 228 0.20 33.75 -4.30
C LEU A 228 1.16 34.03 -5.46
N ASP A 229 0.89 33.51 -6.65
CA ASP A 229 1.68 33.75 -7.86
C ASP A 229 0.82 33.57 -9.13
N PRO A 230 0.33 34.67 -9.73
CA PRO A 230 -0.52 34.63 -10.93
C PRO A 230 0.15 34.02 -12.17
N ALA A 231 1.48 33.87 -12.18
CA ALA A 231 2.22 33.30 -13.32
C ALA A 231 2.20 31.76 -13.33
N CYS A 232 1.82 31.10 -12.23
CA CYS A 232 1.86 29.64 -12.08
C CYS A 232 0.85 28.87 -12.93
N LEU A 233 -0.29 29.48 -13.27
CA LEU A 233 -1.34 28.79 -14.03
C LEU A 233 -0.99 28.63 -15.52
N ALA A 234 -0.04 29.40 -16.04
CA ALA A 234 0.22 29.50 -17.48
C ALA A 234 1.04 28.34 -18.06
N THR A 235 1.54 27.42 -17.23
CA THR A 235 2.44 26.33 -17.67
C THR A 235 1.74 25.00 -17.93
N ASP A 236 0.42 24.89 -17.75
CA ASP A 236 -0.35 23.62 -17.86
C ASP A 236 -1.16 23.47 -19.18
N GLU A 237 -1.22 24.47 -20.07
CA GLU A 237 -2.09 24.46 -21.28
C GLU A 237 -1.39 24.02 -22.59
N GLY A 238 -0.32 23.24 -22.51
CA GLY A 238 0.53 22.94 -23.67
C GLY A 238 0.88 21.48 -23.87
N ASP A 239 -0.10 20.58 -23.96
CA ASP A 239 0.16 19.31 -24.66
C ASP A 239 -1.07 18.90 -25.50
N GLY A 240 -1.00 19.30 -26.76
CA GLY A 240 -2.03 19.14 -27.76
C GLY A 240 -1.90 17.80 -28.49
N VAL A 241 -3.06 17.18 -28.70
CA VAL A 241 -3.33 16.09 -29.64
C VAL A 241 -2.49 16.22 -30.93
N ASN A 242 -1.83 15.13 -31.33
CA ASN A 242 -1.49 14.95 -32.74
C ASN A 242 -1.79 13.50 -33.18
N GLU A 243 -2.88 13.39 -33.94
CA GLU A 243 -3.12 12.31 -34.90
C GLU A 243 -2.22 12.47 -36.13
N ALA A 244 -2.11 11.37 -36.87
CA ALA A 244 -1.50 11.16 -38.19
C ALA A 244 0.05 10.99 -38.16
N ASP A 245 0.64 10.08 -38.95
CA ASP A 245 0.15 9.51 -40.18
C ASP A 245 0.79 8.15 -40.47
N THR A 246 -0.01 7.38 -41.19
CA THR A 246 0.24 6.11 -41.85
C THR A 246 1.53 6.05 -42.68
N SER A 247 2.20 4.90 -42.63
CA SER A 247 2.87 4.33 -43.81
C SER A 247 3.03 2.83 -43.64
N ALA A 248 2.32 2.12 -44.51
CA ALA A 248 2.40 0.68 -44.68
C ALA A 248 3.64 0.32 -45.50
N GLU A 249 4.38 -0.71 -45.08
CA GLU A 249 4.99 -1.68 -45.99
C GLU A 249 4.98 -3.08 -45.35
N SER A 250 4.86 -4.07 -46.24
CA SER A 250 4.31 -5.39 -46.08
C SER A 250 5.36 -6.51 -46.03
N GLY A 251 4.98 -7.64 -45.41
CA GLY A 251 5.57 -8.98 -45.58
C GLY A 251 6.19 -9.51 -44.29
N ASP A 252 5.93 -10.72 -43.79
CA ASP A 252 5.26 -11.89 -44.35
C ASP A 252 4.88 -12.83 -43.17
N GLU A 253 3.81 -13.58 -43.40
CA GLU A 253 3.24 -14.76 -42.76
C GLU A 253 4.05 -15.55 -41.70
N MET A 254 3.45 -15.86 -40.53
CA MET A 254 3.18 -17.24 -40.07
C MET A 254 2.36 -17.27 -38.76
N THR A 255 1.39 -18.19 -38.74
CA THR A 255 0.44 -18.57 -37.69
C THR A 255 1.07 -19.06 -36.38
N THR A 256 0.47 -18.77 -35.21
CA THR A 256 -0.29 -19.75 -34.37
C THR A 256 -0.64 -19.19 -32.97
N THR A 257 -1.86 -19.54 -32.56
CA THR A 257 -2.52 -19.40 -31.26
C THR A 257 -1.67 -19.78 -30.03
N GLY A 258 -1.78 -19.03 -28.93
CA GLY A 258 -1.24 -19.44 -27.62
C GLY A 258 -1.70 -18.58 -26.44
N THR A 259 -2.64 -19.10 -25.66
CA THR A 259 -3.13 -18.57 -24.37
C THR A 259 -2.12 -18.86 -23.25
N LEU A 260 -1.74 -17.85 -22.45
CA LEU A 260 -0.88 -18.03 -21.27
C LEU A 260 -1.72 -18.12 -19.98
N ILE A 261 -1.49 -19.18 -19.20
CA ILE A 261 -2.12 -19.50 -17.92
C ILE A 261 -1.24 -18.95 -16.77
N ILE A 262 -1.84 -18.19 -15.84
CA ILE A 262 -1.17 -17.63 -14.66
C ILE A 262 -1.22 -18.63 -13.49
N LYS A 263 -0.05 -18.99 -12.93
CA LYS A 263 0.09 -19.90 -11.78
C LYS A 263 -0.02 -19.10 -10.46
N LYS A 264 -1.04 -19.40 -9.65
CA LYS A 264 -1.25 -18.88 -8.29
C LYS A 264 -0.16 -19.38 -7.35
N ARG A 265 0.37 -18.50 -6.48
CA ARG A 265 1.32 -18.85 -5.41
C ARG A 265 0.63 -18.62 -4.06
N SER A 266 0.20 -19.69 -3.42
CA SER A 266 -0.25 -19.68 -2.02
C SER A 266 0.94 -20.05 -1.13
N LEU A 267 1.25 -19.22 -0.15
CA LEU A 267 2.27 -19.53 0.85
C LEU A 267 1.73 -20.61 1.79
N LYS A 268 2.52 -21.67 1.98
CA LYS A 268 2.11 -22.88 2.70
C LYS A 268 2.37 -22.68 4.20
N LYS A 269 1.30 -22.57 4.98
CA LYS A 269 1.33 -22.54 6.46
C LYS A 269 2.08 -23.78 7.00
N ALA A 270 3.14 -23.56 7.77
CA ALA A 270 3.86 -24.63 8.46
C ALA A 270 2.98 -25.20 9.59
N SER A 271 2.52 -26.44 9.44
CA SER A 271 1.81 -27.19 10.49
C SER A 271 2.84 -27.82 11.43
N SER A 272 2.83 -27.46 12.71
CA SER A 272 3.53 -28.21 13.75
C SER A 272 2.78 -29.52 14.06
N ALA A 273 3.54 -30.59 14.27
CA ALA A 273 3.04 -31.95 14.51
C ALA A 273 2.51 -32.13 15.96
N PRO A 274 1.53 -33.03 16.20
CA PRO A 274 0.94 -33.23 17.52
C PRO A 274 1.75 -34.24 18.36
N VAL A 275 1.66 -34.08 19.69
CA VAL A 275 2.23 -34.97 20.71
C VAL A 275 1.17 -35.98 21.15
N ASP A 276 1.55 -37.26 21.24
CA ASP A 276 0.72 -38.43 21.55
C ASP A 276 0.14 -38.47 23.00
N ASP A 277 -1.19 -38.58 23.05
CA ASP A 277 -2.08 -39.56 23.73
C ASP A 277 -2.05 -39.87 25.25
N ALA A 278 -3.22 -39.64 25.88
CA ALA A 278 -3.91 -40.59 26.78
C ALA A 278 -5.43 -40.27 26.90
N PRO A 279 -6.33 -41.26 27.06
CA PRO A 279 -7.68 -41.21 26.50
C PRO A 279 -8.77 -40.84 27.52
N VAL A 280 -9.80 -40.12 27.05
CA VAL A 280 -11.13 -40.12 27.68
C VAL A 280 -12.15 -40.48 26.61
N THR A 281 -12.87 -41.56 26.90
CA THR A 281 -13.91 -42.21 26.11
C THR A 281 -15.19 -41.39 26.01
N CYS A 282 -15.74 -41.28 24.81
CA CYS A 282 -17.19 -41.21 24.58
C CYS A 282 -17.49 -41.68 23.14
N SER A 283 -18.41 -42.63 23.03
CA SER A 283 -18.71 -43.39 21.81
C SER A 283 -19.92 -42.83 21.03
N ILE A 284 -19.74 -42.65 19.71
CA ILE A 284 -20.62 -43.03 18.55
C ILE A 284 -21.95 -42.24 18.35
N PRO A 285 -22.50 -42.02 17.11
CA PRO A 285 -22.23 -42.61 15.77
C PRO A 285 -21.95 -41.59 14.63
N VAL A 286 -21.09 -41.87 13.63
CA VAL A 286 -21.24 -42.69 12.39
C VAL A 286 -22.42 -42.31 11.49
N LEU A 287 -22.12 -41.59 10.40
CA LEU A 287 -22.75 -41.69 9.07
C LEU A 287 -21.74 -41.30 7.97
N GLN A 288 -21.63 -42.13 6.93
CA GLN A 288 -20.98 -41.91 5.63
C GLN A 288 -21.75 -42.80 4.61
N PRO A 289 -21.55 -42.69 3.28
CA PRO A 289 -20.89 -41.66 2.46
C PRO A 289 -21.73 -41.24 1.21
N VAL A 290 -21.27 -40.26 0.42
CA VAL A 290 -21.49 -40.25 -1.05
C VAL A 290 -20.23 -39.71 -1.74
N GLU A 291 -19.74 -40.48 -2.70
CA GLU A 291 -18.57 -40.28 -3.57
C GLU A 291 -18.94 -39.57 -4.87
N ASP A 292 -17.96 -38.90 -5.49
CA ASP A 292 -17.58 -39.02 -6.92
C ASP A 292 -16.47 -37.96 -7.20
N GLN A 293 -15.19 -38.34 -7.29
CA GLN A 293 -14.43 -38.76 -8.49
C GLN A 293 -14.42 -37.72 -9.65
N ASN A 294 -13.29 -37.04 -9.95
CA ASN A 294 -12.18 -37.57 -10.77
C ASN A 294 -11.24 -36.44 -11.32
N SER A 295 -9.92 -36.74 -11.33
CA SER A 295 -8.78 -36.37 -12.23
C SER A 295 -8.74 -35.06 -13.05
N GLY A 296 -7.61 -34.39 -13.35
CA GLY A 296 -6.17 -34.66 -13.17
C GLY A 296 -5.29 -33.68 -14.00
N ASP A 297 -4.07 -33.42 -13.51
CA ASP A 297 -2.72 -33.16 -14.09
C ASP A 297 -2.50 -32.41 -15.43
N GLU A 298 -1.72 -31.31 -15.45
CA GLU A 298 -0.26 -31.13 -15.82
C GLU A 298 -0.12 -30.77 -17.33
N ASP A 299 0.76 -29.92 -17.89
CA ASP A 299 2.02 -29.26 -17.49
C ASP A 299 2.45 -28.20 -18.55
N GLU A 300 3.32 -27.25 -18.15
CA GLU A 300 4.50 -26.64 -18.87
C GLU A 300 4.32 -25.97 -20.28
N ALA A 301 5.04 -24.94 -20.76
CA ALA A 301 6.19 -24.12 -20.34
C ALA A 301 6.32 -22.85 -21.24
N GLU A 302 6.93 -21.82 -20.66
CA GLU A 302 7.89 -20.82 -21.21
C GLU A 302 7.79 -20.22 -22.64
N ASN A 303 7.74 -18.87 -22.73
CA ASN A 303 8.91 -18.09 -23.19
C ASN A 303 8.77 -16.55 -23.07
N THR A 304 9.74 -15.99 -22.34
CA THR A 304 10.59 -14.81 -22.63
C THR A 304 10.04 -13.46 -23.16
N SER A 305 10.43 -12.42 -22.40
CA SER A 305 11.14 -11.20 -22.84
C SER A 305 10.41 -10.13 -23.67
N SER A 306 10.11 -8.98 -23.05
CA SER A 306 10.73 -7.68 -23.41
C SER A 306 9.99 -6.52 -22.72
N LEU A 307 10.47 -6.11 -21.54
CA LEU A 307 10.03 -4.89 -20.85
C LEU A 307 11.23 -4.03 -20.40
N GLU A 308 12.40 -4.30 -20.99
CA GLU A 308 13.61 -3.45 -20.97
C GLU A 308 13.60 -2.42 -22.11
N SER A 309 12.60 -2.43 -23.01
CA SER A 309 12.57 -1.54 -24.18
C SER A 309 11.67 -0.29 -24.06
N ALA A 310 11.02 -0.05 -22.92
CA ALA A 310 10.13 1.11 -22.75
C ALA A 310 10.74 2.26 -21.93
N ILE A 311 11.98 2.09 -21.42
CA ILE A 311 12.66 3.08 -20.56
C ILE A 311 13.77 3.83 -21.32
N GLU A 312 14.14 3.41 -22.53
CA GLU A 312 15.22 4.02 -23.32
C GLU A 312 14.76 5.14 -24.28
N SER A 313 13.45 5.40 -24.41
CA SER A 313 12.90 6.38 -25.37
C SER A 313 12.56 7.75 -24.78
N ILE A 314 12.96 8.03 -23.54
CA ILE A 314 12.78 9.36 -22.92
C ILE A 314 14.11 10.12 -23.04
N ASP A 315 14.27 10.80 -24.18
CA ASP A 315 15.37 11.74 -24.40
C ASP A 315 14.99 13.08 -23.74
N LEU A 316 15.44 13.29 -22.49
CA LEU A 316 15.30 14.56 -21.80
C LEU A 316 16.47 15.47 -22.22
N PRO A 317 16.21 16.72 -22.66
CA PRO A 317 17.27 17.63 -23.04
C PRO A 317 18.17 17.92 -21.83
N SER A 318 19.43 17.54 -21.96
CA SER A 318 20.49 17.87 -21.02
C SER A 318 20.73 19.38 -21.06
N THR A 319 20.27 20.11 -20.05
CA THR A 319 20.66 21.51 -19.86
C THR A 319 22.13 21.55 -19.44
N ARG A 320 22.99 21.90 -20.40
CA ARG A 320 24.31 22.45 -20.19
C ARG A 320 24.20 23.93 -19.81
N GLU A 321 25.14 24.31 -18.93
CA GLU A 321 25.53 25.65 -18.43
C GLU A 321 24.74 26.22 -17.25
#